data_AF-A0A9D6STL5-F1
#
_entry.id   AF-A0A9D6STL5-F1
#
_cell.length_a   1.000
_cell.length_b   1.000
_cell.length_c   1.000
_cell.angle_alpha   90.00
_cell.angle_beta   90.00
_cell.angle_gamma   90.00
#
_symmetry.space_group_name_H-M   'P 1'
#
loop_
_entity.id
_entity.type
_entity.pdbx_description
1 polymer ?
#
loop_
_entity_poly.entity_id
_entity_poly.type
_entity_poly.pdbx_seq_one_letter_code
_entity_poly.pdbx_strand_id
1 'polypeptide(L)' 'MKIVTLCKDCQCCPVVKIDDEHVEIGEKGNLCVLTKDEWETLKQIILSGEI' A
#
# COMPACT_ATOMS: atom_id res chain seq x y z
N MET A 1 0.66 -10.36 -9.66
CA MET A 1 0.03 -9.65 -8.52
C MET A 1 0.46 -10.28 -7.21
N LYS A 2 1.21 -9.53 -6.37
CA LYS A 2 1.64 -9.91 -5.02
C LYS A 2 0.69 -9.29 -4.00
N ILE A 3 0.31 -10.05 -2.97
CA ILE A 3 -0.56 -9.58 -1.90
C ILE A 3 0.22 -9.61 -0.58
N VAL A 4 0.17 -8.51 0.17
CA VAL A 4 0.83 -8.34 1.46
C VAL A 4 -0.21 -7.95 2.50
N THR A 5 -0.19 -8.63 3.64
CA THR A 5 -1.03 -8.31 4.80
C THR A 5 -0.21 -7.56 5.84
N LEU A 6 -0.77 -6.47 6.37
CA LEU A 6 -0.06 -5.60 7.31
C LEU A 6 -0.08 -6.13 8.75
N CYS A 7 -1.02 -7.01 9.09
CA CYS A 7 -1.03 -7.70 10.37
C CYS A 7 -0.80 -9.20 10.22
N LYS A 8 -0.20 -9.76 11.27
CA LYS A 8 0.12 -11.19 11.37
C LYS A 8 -1.14 -12.08 11.33
N ASP A 9 -2.25 -11.58 11.87
CA ASP A 9 -3.49 -12.33 11.99
C ASP A 9 -4.37 -12.24 10.74
N CYS A 10 -4.03 -11.38 9.77
CA CYS A 10 -4.73 -11.21 8.49
C CYS A 10 -6.25 -10.97 8.60
N GLN A 11 -6.76 -10.55 9.76
CA GLN A 11 -8.19 -10.44 10.03
C GLN A 11 -8.69 -9.00 10.23
N CYS A 12 -7.79 -8.06 10.53
CA CYS A 12 -8.19 -6.71 10.97
C CYS A 12 -7.47 -5.57 10.24
N CYS A 13 -6.41 -5.86 9.48
CA CYS A 13 -5.67 -4.82 8.76
C CYS A 13 -5.91 -4.89 7.26
N PRO A 14 -5.92 -3.72 6.59
CA PRO A 14 -6.11 -3.67 5.16
C PRO A 14 -5.02 -4.42 4.40
N VAL A 15 -5.40 -4.87 3.22
CA VAL A 15 -4.51 -5.60 2.32
C VAL A 15 -3.79 -4.62 1.41
N VAL A 16 -2.53 -4.91 1.13
CA VAL A 16 -1.74 -4.22 0.11
C VAL A 16 -1.60 -5.15 -1.10
N LYS A 17 -2.14 -4.75 -2.25
CA LYS A 17 -1.96 -5.46 -3.52
C LYS A 17 -0.97 -4.71 -4.36
N ILE A 18 -0.02 -5.44 -4.92
CA ILE A 18 1.09 -4.89 -5.70
C ILE A 18 1.11 -5.61 -7.04
N ASP A 19 0.92 -4.88 -8.12
CA ASP A 19 1.19 -5.37 -9.48
C ASP A 19 2.31 -4.54 -10.13
N ASP A 20 2.45 -4.62 -11.45
CA ASP A 20 3.52 -3.96 -12.18
C ASP A 20 3.26 -2.46 -12.38
N GLU A 21 2.00 -2.02 -12.38
CA GLU A 21 1.59 -0.65 -12.66
C GLU A 21 1.13 0.09 -11.40
N HIS A 22 0.48 -0.61 -10.48
CA HIS A 22 -0.22 -0.03 -9.34
C HIS A 22 0.07 -0.72 -8.00
N VAL A 23 -0.18 0.03 -6.94
CA VAL A 23 -0.26 -0.43 -5.55
C VAL A 23 -1.61 -0.02 -4.98
N GLU A 24 -2.41 -1.00 -4.58
CA GLU A 24 -3.67 -0.79 -3.89
C GLU A 24 -3.48 -1.01 -2.38
N ILE A 25 -3.93 -0.07 -1.55
CA ILE A 25 -3.85 -0.14 -0.10
C ILE A 25 -5.24 0.13 0.44
N GLY A 26 -5.84 -0.84 1.13
CA GLY A 26 -7.14 -0.62 1.74
C GLY A 26 -8.17 -1.71 1.47
N GLU A 27 -9.42 -1.34 1.71
CA GLU A 27 -10.60 -2.17 1.51
C GLU A 27 -11.70 -1.38 0.80
N LYS A 28 -12.78 -2.06 0.39
CA LYS A 28 -13.90 -1.41 -0.30
C LYS A 28 -14.49 -0.29 0.57
N GLY A 29 -14.53 0.92 0.03
CA GLY A 29 -15.03 2.13 0.73
C GLY A 29 -13.93 2.97 1.38
N ASN A 30 -12.71 2.44 1.52
CA ASN A 30 -11.52 3.18 1.91
C ASN A 30 -10.29 2.56 1.23
N LEU A 31 -10.17 2.82 -0.07
CA LEU A 31 -9.13 2.27 -0.93
C LEU A 31 -8.30 3.41 -1.50
N CYS A 32 -6.99 3.35 -1.28
CA CYS A 32 -6.01 4.19 -1.94
C CYS A 32 -5.37 3.39 -3.07
N VAL A 33 -5.29 3.97 -4.27
CA VAL A 33 -4.61 3.38 -5.42
C VAL A 33 -3.52 4.35 -5.86
N LEU A 34 -2.29 3.86 -5.92
CA LEU A 34 -1.11 4.61 -6.31
C LEU A 34 -0.50 3.95 -7.54
N THR A 35 -0.01 4.75 -8.48
CA THR A 35 0.94 4.27 -9.48
C THR A 35 2.26 3.86 -8.82
N LYS A 36 3.12 3.14 -9.53
CA LYS A 36 4.47 2.81 -9.05
C LYS A 36 5.29 4.02 -8.64
N ASP A 37 5.24 5.09 -9.42
CA ASP A 37 6.04 6.29 -9.15
C ASP A 37 5.52 7.05 -7.92
N GLU A 38 4.21 7.12 -7.75
CA GLU A 38 3.59 7.69 -6.54
C GLU A 38 3.90 6.84 -5.31
N TRP A 39 3.87 5.51 -5.44
CA TRP A 39 4.26 4.60 -4.36
C TRP A 39 5.72 4.76 -3.96
N GLU A 40 6.64 4.90 -4.92
CA GLU A 40 8.06 5.14 -4.63
C GLU A 40 8.23 6.47 -3.90
N THR A 41 7.58 7.53 -4.40
CA THR A 41 7.58 8.84 -3.76
C THR A 41 7.07 8.76 -2.32
N LEU A 42 5.93 8.12 -2.09
CA LEU A 42 5.36 7.93 -0.75
C LEU A 42 6.35 7.23 0.19
N LYS A 43 7.00 6.15 -0.27
CA LYS A 43 8.01 5.46 0.54
C LYS A 43 9.17 6.38 0.91
N GLN A 44 9.67 7.19 -0.02
CA GLN A 44 10.78 8.10 0.26
C GLN A 44 10.39 9.12 1.34
N ILE A 45 9.19 9.70 1.25
CA ILE A 45 8.70 10.69 2.23
C ILE A 45 8.52 10.04 3.62
N ILE A 46 7.98 8.81 3.69
CA ILE A 46 7.84 8.09 4.98
C ILE A 46 9.22 7.77 5.57
N LEU A 47 10.17 7.33 4.74
CA LEU A 47 11.51 6.96 5.21
C LEU A 47 12.37 8.18 5.59
N SER A 48 12.12 9.34 4.98
CA SER A 48 12.78 10.61 5.35
C SER A 48 12.22 11.21 6.66
N GLY A 49 11.06 10.73 7.13
CA GLY A 49 10.40 11.23 8.34
C GLY A 49 9.74 12.59 8.15
N GLU A 50 9.40 12.95 6.90
CA GLU A 50 8.65 14.17 6.58
C GLU A 50 7.16 14.08 6.99
N ILE A 51 6.70 12.88 7.38
CA ILE A 51 5.37 12.55 7.93
C ILE A 51 5.47 11.47 9.00
#